data_AF-W0J3C1-F1
#
_entry.id   AF-W0J3C1-F1
#
_cell.length_a   1.000
_cell.length_b   1.000
_cell.length_c   1.000
_cell.angle_alpha   90.00
_cell.angle_beta   90.00
_cell.angle_gamma   90.00
#
_symmetry.space_group_name_H-M   'P 1'
#
loop_
_entity.id
_entity.type
_entity.pdbx_description
1 polymer ?
#
loop_
_entity_poly.entity_id
_entity_poly.type
_entity_poly.pdbx_seq_one_letter_code
_entity_poly.pdbx_strand_id
1 'polypeptide(L)'
;MIIRKMKRTTLTLASVGALACGFCSSVSHAQETLYWTDTSTTWAIGVPETAVSPQWSTTAGGAMDQRWTNGYSAVINASDAQIILAPNDRAVSVDTLAIQGVATLTGSGNNTRILTITGGGSGNLTLATTSASTAVNGSFLRLAGTSAWNGTIATSASAGEADKNRVQIQQVSAVSIATRLRIDGARMELSAGTSNTYTIGELQGLGGALRFGTNAAQTTTLIIDQATNTAYAGGLEKTGSGSAVLVKKGEGTLTLTGSSALDGFQIGAGKLIVDGTLTGTVAVASGATLGGVGSVGAVTLNDGAVLSYSLGVGAQNLAVAGFVKGTDGTYVFDFGGTGAAGETYTLSSVVGGGFDVSNFSAINLAEGVTGVFSLSGSELKFVTTAIPEPSTYALLAGGVLLAGALVMRMRCR
;
A
#
# COMPACT_ATOMS: atom_id res chain seq x y z
N MET A 1 -9.77 -15.92 -68.67
CA MET A 1 -11.04 -16.05 -69.40
C MET A 1 -11.49 -17.50 -69.36
N ILE A 2 -12.24 -17.89 -68.33
CA ILE A 2 -12.90 -19.20 -68.21
C ILE A 2 -14.29 -18.91 -67.65
N ILE A 3 -15.30 -19.02 -68.52
CA ILE A 3 -16.71 -18.79 -68.24
C ILE A 3 -17.29 -20.10 -67.71
N ARG A 4 -17.76 -20.13 -66.46
CA ARG A 4 -18.47 -21.28 -65.90
C ARG A 4 -19.96 -20.95 -65.75
N LYS A 5 -20.77 -21.65 -66.55
CA LYS A 5 -22.24 -21.58 -66.64
C LYS A 5 -22.91 -21.83 -65.27
N MET A 6 -23.80 -20.90 -64.90
CA MET A 6 -24.87 -21.14 -63.91
C MET A 6 -25.91 -22.09 -64.50
N LYS A 7 -26.27 -23.13 -63.74
CA LYS A 7 -27.49 -23.93 -63.96
C LYS A 7 -28.37 -23.73 -62.73
N ARG A 8 -29.52 -23.06 -62.93
CA ARG A 8 -30.62 -22.98 -61.96
C ARG A 8 -31.27 -24.36 -61.87
N THR A 9 -31.45 -24.86 -60.65
CA THR A 9 -32.30 -26.01 -60.36
C THR A 9 -33.29 -25.64 -59.26
N THR A 10 -34.50 -26.10 -59.49
CA THR A 10 -35.80 -25.72 -58.96
C THR A 10 -35.95 -25.89 -57.45
N LEU A 11 -36.61 -24.90 -56.83
CA LEU A 11 -37.13 -24.92 -55.46
C LEU A 11 -38.36 -25.83 -55.42
N THR A 12 -38.37 -26.87 -54.58
CA THR A 12 -39.59 -27.57 -54.19
C THR A 12 -39.71 -27.51 -52.68
N LEU A 13 -40.70 -26.73 -52.23
CA LEU A 13 -41.12 -26.57 -50.86
C LEU A 13 -41.92 -27.83 -50.47
N ALA A 14 -41.40 -28.61 -49.53
CA ALA A 14 -42.17 -29.66 -48.85
C ALA A 14 -42.00 -29.48 -47.34
N SER A 15 -43.13 -29.56 -46.68
CA SER A 15 -43.44 -29.02 -45.36
C SER A 15 -43.34 -30.07 -44.25
N VAL A 16 -43.14 -29.56 -43.03
CA VAL A 16 -43.49 -30.14 -41.72
C VAL A 16 -42.65 -31.33 -41.23
N GLY A 17 -41.74 -31.02 -40.31
CA GLY A 17 -41.21 -31.95 -39.30
C GLY A 17 -40.78 -31.13 -38.09
N ALA A 18 -41.55 -31.21 -37.00
CA ALA A 18 -41.31 -30.49 -35.76
C ALA A 18 -39.90 -30.80 -35.21
N LEU A 19 -39.02 -29.79 -35.16
CA LEU A 19 -37.82 -29.85 -34.35
C LEU A 19 -38.16 -29.30 -32.97
N ALA A 20 -38.14 -30.19 -31.98
CA ALA A 20 -38.27 -29.88 -30.58
C ALA A 20 -37.28 -28.78 -30.19
N CYS A 21 -37.78 -27.76 -29.47
CA CYS A 21 -36.95 -26.83 -28.74
C CYS A 21 -36.04 -27.63 -27.81
N GLY A 22 -34.76 -27.70 -28.15
CA GLY A 22 -33.72 -28.16 -27.24
C GLY A 22 -33.68 -27.19 -26.07
N PHE A 23 -34.29 -27.61 -24.95
CA PHE A 23 -33.94 -27.08 -23.64
C PHE A 23 -32.41 -27.24 -23.50
N CYS A 24 -31.67 -26.14 -23.58
CA CYS A 24 -30.36 -26.06 -22.93
C CYS A 24 -30.62 -26.05 -21.42
N SER A 25 -30.94 -27.23 -20.87
CA SER A 25 -30.78 -27.48 -19.45
C SER A 25 -29.29 -27.46 -19.17
N SER A 26 -28.78 -26.35 -18.66
CA SER A 26 -27.51 -26.36 -17.93
C SER A 26 -27.68 -27.33 -16.77
N VAL A 27 -27.10 -28.52 -16.90
CA VAL A 27 -27.02 -29.46 -15.78
C VAL A 27 -26.10 -28.82 -14.75
N SER A 28 -26.68 -28.22 -13.71
CA SER A 28 -25.94 -27.86 -12.51
C SER A 28 -25.50 -29.17 -11.86
N HIS A 29 -24.26 -29.57 -12.12
CA HIS A 29 -23.64 -30.67 -11.39
C HIS A 29 -23.44 -30.17 -9.95
N ALA A 30 -23.84 -30.99 -8.98
CA ALA A 30 -23.53 -30.74 -7.58
C ALA A 30 -22.01 -30.54 -7.46
N GLN A 31 -21.59 -29.39 -6.91
CA GLN A 31 -20.18 -29.10 -6.74
C GLN A 31 -19.60 -30.03 -5.68
N GLU A 32 -18.74 -30.95 -6.12
CA GLU A 32 -18.02 -31.81 -5.21
C GLU A 32 -16.74 -31.14 -4.70
N THR A 33 -16.40 -31.58 -3.50
CA THR A 33 -15.57 -30.93 -2.51
C THR A 33 -14.28 -31.76 -2.42
N LEU A 34 -13.17 -31.23 -2.93
CA LEU A 34 -11.92 -31.98 -3.16
C LEU A 34 -11.01 -32.04 -1.90
N TYR A 35 -10.48 -33.21 -1.54
CA TYR A 35 -9.62 -33.43 -0.36
C TYR A 35 -8.20 -33.94 -0.73
N TRP A 36 -7.13 -33.39 -0.13
CA TRP A 36 -5.73 -33.76 -0.40
C TRP A 36 -5.07 -34.53 0.77
N THR A 37 -4.76 -35.82 0.60
CA THR A 37 -4.14 -36.67 1.66
C THR A 37 -2.62 -36.83 1.51
N ASP A 38 -1.94 -36.99 2.66
CA ASP A 38 -0.48 -37.06 2.82
C ASP A 38 0.18 -38.36 2.34
N THR A 39 -0.61 -39.38 2.04
CA THR A 39 -0.15 -40.73 1.64
C THR A 39 -0.38 -41.05 0.16
N SER A 40 -1.07 -40.16 -0.55
CA SER A 40 -1.53 -40.38 -1.91
C SER A 40 -0.97 -39.29 -2.83
N THR A 41 -0.40 -39.71 -3.95
CA THR A 41 -0.08 -38.77 -5.03
C THR A 41 -1.31 -38.50 -5.92
N THR A 42 -2.53 -38.70 -5.42
CA THR A 42 -3.79 -38.56 -6.16
C THR A 42 -4.86 -37.96 -5.25
N TRP A 43 -5.76 -37.13 -5.79
CA TRP A 43 -6.93 -36.67 -5.03
C TRP A 43 -7.83 -37.86 -4.70
N ALA A 44 -8.45 -37.85 -3.51
CA ALA A 44 -9.38 -38.88 -3.11
C ALA A 44 -10.83 -38.44 -3.39
N ILE A 45 -11.56 -39.31 -4.08
CA ILE A 45 -12.98 -39.18 -4.39
C ILE A 45 -13.78 -39.81 -3.25
N GLY A 46 -14.85 -39.17 -2.81
CA GLY A 46 -15.91 -39.84 -2.06
C GLY A 46 -15.47 -40.37 -0.69
N VAL A 47 -14.45 -39.75 -0.08
CA VAL A 47 -14.18 -39.99 1.34
C VAL A 47 -15.42 -39.50 2.10
N PRO A 48 -16.11 -40.37 2.88
CA PRO A 48 -17.25 -39.93 3.68
C PRO A 48 -16.83 -38.72 4.51
N GLU A 49 -17.68 -37.70 4.62
CA GLU A 49 -17.41 -36.48 5.40
C GLU A 49 -16.92 -36.77 6.83
N THR A 50 -17.24 -37.97 7.35
CA THR A 50 -16.81 -38.52 8.64
C THR A 50 -15.35 -39.01 8.71
N ALA A 51 -14.70 -39.27 7.57
CA ALA A 51 -13.30 -39.69 7.47
C ALA A 51 -12.37 -38.54 7.03
N VAL A 52 -12.94 -37.38 6.72
CA VAL A 52 -12.21 -36.14 6.50
C VAL A 52 -11.89 -35.54 7.88
N SER A 53 -10.61 -35.35 8.18
CA SER A 53 -10.24 -34.55 9.36
C SER A 53 -10.83 -33.13 9.19
N PRO A 54 -11.35 -32.48 10.26
CA PRO A 54 -12.01 -31.17 10.18
C PRO A 54 -11.11 -30.00 9.69
N GLN A 55 -9.90 -30.28 9.21
CA GLN A 55 -8.86 -29.30 8.86
C GLN A 55 -8.63 -29.15 7.33
N TRP A 56 -9.54 -29.63 6.48
CA TRP A 56 -9.29 -29.79 5.04
C TRP A 56 -10.17 -28.86 4.19
N SER A 57 -9.56 -28.20 3.19
CA SER A 57 -10.20 -27.24 2.30
C SER A 57 -10.56 -27.86 0.96
N THR A 58 -11.72 -27.50 0.42
CA THR A 58 -12.34 -28.23 -0.66
C THR A 58 -12.46 -27.36 -1.90
N THR A 59 -11.85 -27.79 -3.00
CA THR A 59 -11.98 -27.08 -4.27
C THR A 59 -13.22 -27.53 -5.02
N ALA A 60 -14.05 -26.59 -5.47
CA ALA A 60 -15.22 -26.88 -6.28
C ALA A 60 -14.83 -27.09 -7.76
N GLY A 61 -15.22 -28.23 -8.35
CA GLY A 61 -15.36 -28.38 -9.81
C GLY A 61 -14.15 -28.90 -10.62
N GLY A 62 -13.15 -29.51 -9.99
CA GLY A 62 -12.07 -30.23 -10.70
C GLY A 62 -12.40 -31.70 -10.93
N ALA A 63 -11.88 -32.29 -12.02
CA ALA A 63 -11.88 -33.74 -12.18
C ALA A 63 -11.05 -34.40 -11.08
N MET A 64 -11.55 -35.52 -10.60
CA MET A 64 -11.16 -36.19 -9.38
C MET A 64 -9.74 -36.79 -9.32
N ASP A 65 -9.03 -36.83 -10.45
CA ASP A 65 -7.71 -37.44 -10.63
C ASP A 65 -6.59 -36.40 -10.78
N GLN A 66 -6.93 -35.10 -10.78
CA GLN A 66 -5.98 -34.06 -11.13
C GLN A 66 -5.29 -33.48 -9.91
N ARG A 67 -4.10 -34.01 -9.55
CA ARG A 67 -3.09 -33.24 -8.78
C ARG A 67 -3.12 -31.77 -9.26
N TRP A 68 -2.96 -30.77 -8.37
CA TRP A 68 -2.70 -29.39 -8.81
C TRP A 68 -1.42 -29.40 -9.65
N THR A 69 -1.60 -29.60 -10.95
CA THR A 69 -0.59 -29.70 -11.97
C THR A 69 -0.69 -28.42 -12.77
N ASN A 70 0.43 -28.08 -13.40
CA ASN A 70 0.60 -26.82 -14.11
C ASN A 70 -0.60 -26.50 -15.02
N GLY A 71 -1.29 -25.38 -14.76
CA GLY A 71 -2.33 -24.84 -15.64
C GLY A 71 -3.79 -24.92 -15.18
N TYR A 72 -4.10 -25.45 -14.00
CA TYR A 72 -5.49 -25.53 -13.51
C TYR A 72 -5.87 -24.40 -12.55
N SER A 73 -7.14 -23.99 -12.60
CA SER A 73 -7.80 -23.09 -11.65
C SER A 73 -8.20 -23.81 -10.35
N ALA A 74 -8.04 -23.14 -9.22
CA ALA A 74 -8.48 -23.58 -7.91
C ALA A 74 -9.45 -22.56 -7.29
N VAL A 75 -10.52 -23.05 -6.64
CA VAL A 75 -11.50 -22.22 -5.93
C VAL A 75 -11.71 -22.77 -4.53
N ILE A 76 -11.38 -22.01 -3.50
CA ILE A 76 -11.54 -22.36 -2.09
C ILE A 76 -12.79 -21.69 -1.53
N ASN A 77 -13.81 -22.48 -1.19
CA ASN A 77 -15.09 -21.98 -0.69
C ASN A 77 -15.23 -22.06 0.83
N ALA A 78 -14.32 -22.74 1.52
CA ALA A 78 -14.35 -22.86 2.97
C ALA A 78 -13.90 -21.57 3.67
N SER A 79 -14.52 -21.26 4.82
CA SER A 79 -13.99 -20.29 5.77
C SER A 79 -12.79 -20.87 6.51
N ASP A 80 -11.74 -20.08 6.72
CA ASP A 80 -10.52 -20.45 7.46
C ASP A 80 -9.80 -21.70 6.91
N ALA A 81 -9.87 -21.88 5.59
CA ALA A 81 -9.25 -22.98 4.87
C ALA A 81 -7.75 -23.08 5.15
N GLN A 82 -7.25 -24.29 5.44
CA GLN A 82 -5.82 -24.55 5.48
C GLN A 82 -5.36 -25.10 4.13
N ILE A 83 -4.34 -24.46 3.55
CA ILE A 83 -3.60 -24.97 2.40
C ILE A 83 -2.29 -25.54 2.93
N ILE A 84 -2.16 -26.86 2.88
CA ILE A 84 -0.96 -27.58 3.29
C ILE A 84 -0.40 -28.25 2.04
N LEU A 85 0.81 -27.90 1.63
CA LEU A 85 1.50 -28.56 0.51
C LEU A 85 2.13 -29.87 1.00
N ALA A 86 2.32 -30.89 0.16
CA ALA A 86 2.89 -32.16 0.63
C ALA A 86 4.36 -32.06 1.09
N PRO A 87 4.83 -32.94 2.01
CA PRO A 87 6.25 -33.04 2.34
C PRO A 87 7.16 -33.34 1.14
N ASN A 88 6.65 -34.08 0.16
CA ASN A 88 7.38 -34.48 -1.03
C ASN A 88 7.22 -33.49 -2.19
N ASP A 89 6.21 -32.62 -2.15
CA ASP A 89 5.95 -31.63 -3.20
C ASP A 89 6.66 -30.32 -2.86
N ARG A 90 7.88 -30.17 -3.40
CA ARG A 90 8.68 -28.95 -3.18
C ARG A 90 8.07 -27.71 -3.84
N ALA A 91 7.29 -27.90 -4.91
CA ALA A 91 6.62 -26.83 -5.63
C ALA A 91 5.30 -27.30 -6.23
N VAL A 92 4.25 -26.52 -6.01
CA VAL A 92 2.93 -26.67 -6.63
C VAL A 92 2.66 -25.41 -7.45
N SER A 93 2.11 -25.57 -8.65
CA SER A 93 1.76 -24.45 -9.53
C SER A 93 0.29 -24.52 -9.89
N VAL A 94 -0.41 -23.40 -9.76
CA VAL A 94 -1.82 -23.23 -10.17
C VAL A 94 -1.92 -22.06 -11.13
N ASP A 95 -2.87 -22.12 -12.05
CA ASP A 95 -3.14 -20.99 -12.94
C ASP A 95 -3.85 -19.89 -12.17
N THR A 96 -5.10 -20.11 -11.77
CA THR A 96 -5.84 -19.15 -10.94
C THR A 96 -6.13 -19.70 -9.56
N LEU A 97 -6.11 -18.86 -8.52
CA LEU A 97 -6.54 -19.22 -7.17
C LEU A 97 -7.60 -18.23 -6.67
N ALA A 98 -8.84 -18.68 -6.52
CA ALA A 98 -9.92 -17.89 -5.92
C ALA A 98 -10.20 -18.38 -4.49
N ILE A 99 -10.29 -17.47 -3.53
CA ILE A 99 -10.64 -17.75 -2.13
C ILE A 99 -11.89 -16.95 -1.78
N GLN A 100 -13.01 -17.62 -1.50
CA GLN A 100 -14.27 -16.94 -1.16
C GLN A 100 -14.31 -16.45 0.30
N GLY A 101 -13.53 -17.07 1.18
CA GLY A 101 -13.39 -16.70 2.59
C GLY A 101 -11.98 -16.23 2.94
N VAL A 102 -11.37 -16.91 3.90
CA VAL A 102 -9.97 -16.73 4.30
C VAL A 102 -9.29 -18.08 4.16
N ALA A 103 -8.06 -18.08 3.63
CA ALA A 103 -7.22 -19.26 3.60
C ALA A 103 -5.84 -18.97 4.20
N THR A 104 -5.22 -20.00 4.77
CA THR A 104 -3.88 -19.95 5.32
C THR A 104 -2.99 -20.98 4.62
N LEU A 105 -1.92 -20.52 3.97
CA LEU A 105 -0.86 -21.37 3.46
C LEU A 105 0.14 -21.67 4.58
N THR A 106 0.17 -22.93 4.99
CA THR A 106 1.02 -23.42 6.07
C THR A 106 2.09 -24.36 5.52
N GLY A 107 3.35 -23.96 5.66
CA GLY A 107 4.48 -24.84 5.44
C GLY A 107 4.58 -25.85 6.57
N SER A 108 4.72 -27.13 6.26
CA SER A 108 5.05 -28.17 7.24
C SER A 108 6.36 -28.88 6.90
N GLY A 109 7.01 -29.48 7.91
CA GLY A 109 8.25 -30.25 7.74
C GLY A 109 9.50 -29.43 7.41
N ASN A 110 10.56 -30.12 7.01
CA ASN A 110 11.92 -29.58 6.90
C ASN A 110 12.25 -28.90 5.55
N ASN A 111 11.31 -28.79 4.62
CA ASN A 111 11.56 -28.30 3.25
C ASN A 111 10.80 -27.00 2.97
N THR A 112 11.39 -26.08 2.20
CA THR A 112 10.66 -24.93 1.65
C THR A 112 9.62 -25.44 0.66
N ARG A 113 8.39 -25.00 0.83
CA ARG A 113 7.28 -25.39 -0.04
C ARG A 113 6.77 -24.17 -0.78
N ILE A 114 6.75 -24.28 -2.11
CA ILE A 114 6.43 -23.16 -2.99
C ILE A 114 5.06 -23.37 -3.61
N LEU A 115 4.11 -22.48 -3.34
CA LEU A 115 2.90 -22.32 -4.14
C LEU A 115 3.16 -21.24 -5.19
N THR A 116 3.10 -21.59 -6.46
CA THR A 116 3.23 -20.65 -7.59
C THR A 116 1.86 -20.40 -8.21
N ILE A 117 1.52 -19.14 -8.44
CA ILE A 117 0.30 -18.71 -9.14
C ILE A 117 0.72 -18.08 -10.47
N THR A 118 0.35 -18.68 -11.60
CA THR A 118 0.81 -18.29 -12.94
C THR A 118 -0.18 -17.45 -13.73
N GLY A 119 -1.46 -17.45 -13.34
CA GLY A 119 -2.54 -16.66 -13.90
C GLY A 119 -2.89 -15.48 -12.99
N GLY A 120 -3.87 -15.64 -12.11
CA GLY A 120 -4.30 -14.59 -11.18
C GLY A 120 -4.87 -15.17 -9.90
N GLY A 121 -5.31 -14.32 -8.98
CA GLY A 121 -5.98 -14.82 -7.79
C GLY A 121 -6.90 -13.82 -7.13
N SER A 122 -7.71 -14.29 -6.20
CA SER A 122 -8.63 -13.46 -5.45
C SER A 122 -8.87 -13.96 -4.04
N GLY A 123 -9.33 -13.07 -3.17
CA GLY A 123 -9.66 -13.35 -1.78
C GLY A 123 -8.53 -13.05 -0.81
N ASN A 124 -8.62 -13.63 0.39
CA ASN A 124 -7.69 -13.37 1.48
C ASN A 124 -6.82 -14.60 1.76
N LEU A 125 -5.53 -14.49 1.48
CA LEU A 125 -4.56 -15.56 1.71
C LEU A 125 -3.52 -15.10 2.73
N THR A 126 -3.36 -15.85 3.82
CA THR A 126 -2.32 -15.63 4.83
C THR A 126 -1.23 -16.70 4.70
N LEU A 127 0.04 -16.31 4.70
CA LEU A 127 1.15 -17.24 4.89
C LEU A 127 1.48 -17.31 6.37
N ALA A 128 1.37 -18.51 6.94
CA ALA A 128 1.72 -18.75 8.33
C ALA A 128 2.71 -19.90 8.46
N THR A 129 3.52 -19.87 9.52
CA THR A 129 4.22 -21.07 9.99
C THR A 129 3.50 -21.59 11.22
N THR A 130 3.37 -22.91 11.37
CA THR A 130 2.96 -23.48 12.65
C THR A 130 4.07 -23.24 13.68
N SER A 131 3.66 -22.78 14.86
CA SER A 131 4.51 -22.39 16.01
C SER A 131 5.45 -23.50 16.52
N ALA A 132 5.28 -24.74 16.07
CA ALA A 132 6.10 -25.89 16.45
C ALA A 132 7.25 -26.20 15.47
N SER A 133 7.39 -25.44 14.37
CA SER A 133 8.37 -25.78 13.34
C SER A 133 9.78 -25.27 13.69
N THR A 134 10.61 -26.15 14.26
CA THR A 134 12.08 -25.99 14.28
C THR A 134 12.68 -26.04 12.88
N ALA A 135 11.87 -26.32 11.85
CA ALA A 135 12.36 -26.34 10.48
C ALA A 135 12.92 -24.98 10.07
N VAL A 136 14.01 -25.06 9.33
CA VAL A 136 14.71 -23.93 8.70
C VAL A 136 13.82 -23.22 7.66
N ASN A 137 12.72 -23.84 7.25
CA ASN A 137 11.95 -23.46 6.06
C ASN A 137 10.47 -23.17 6.41
N GLY A 138 9.92 -22.06 5.90
CA GLY A 138 8.49 -21.72 6.02
C GLY A 138 7.73 -21.74 4.69
N SER A 139 6.57 -21.09 4.67
CA SER A 139 5.69 -21.01 3.49
C SER A 139 6.26 -20.07 2.44
N PHE A 140 6.28 -20.49 1.17
CA PHE A 140 6.64 -19.61 0.06
C PHE A 140 5.48 -19.52 -0.94
N LEU A 141 4.94 -18.32 -1.11
CA LEU A 141 4.06 -17.96 -2.23
C LEU A 141 4.85 -17.20 -3.31
N ARG A 142 4.73 -17.63 -4.56
CA ARG A 142 5.25 -16.94 -5.74
C ARG A 142 4.10 -16.51 -6.64
N LEU A 143 3.99 -15.20 -6.87
CA LEU A 143 3.05 -14.62 -7.82
C LEU A 143 3.77 -14.38 -9.14
N ALA A 144 3.62 -15.31 -10.08
CA ALA A 144 4.13 -15.21 -11.45
C ALA A 144 3.01 -14.88 -12.45
N GLY A 145 1.89 -14.38 -11.93
CA GLY A 145 0.63 -14.17 -12.61
C GLY A 145 0.66 -13.17 -13.77
N THR A 146 -0.09 -13.47 -14.83
CA THR A 146 -0.45 -12.52 -15.90
C THR A 146 -1.63 -11.60 -15.52
N SER A 147 -2.32 -11.91 -14.43
CA SER A 147 -3.44 -11.14 -13.88
C SER A 147 -3.22 -10.84 -12.40
N ALA A 148 -3.72 -9.69 -11.96
CA ALA A 148 -3.46 -9.20 -10.61
C ALA A 148 -4.25 -9.98 -9.54
N TRP A 149 -3.67 -10.10 -8.35
CA TRP A 149 -4.40 -10.56 -7.18
C TRP A 149 -5.46 -9.54 -6.74
N ASN A 150 -6.71 -9.95 -6.60
CA ASN A 150 -7.81 -9.13 -6.08
C ASN A 150 -8.16 -9.54 -4.65
N GLY A 151 -7.67 -8.79 -3.66
CA GLY A 151 -7.87 -9.09 -2.24
C GLY A 151 -6.59 -8.93 -1.43
N THR A 152 -6.51 -9.62 -0.29
CA THR A 152 -5.40 -9.47 0.65
C THR A 152 -4.43 -10.64 0.55
N ILE A 153 -3.14 -10.32 0.48
CA ILE A 153 -2.06 -11.26 0.73
C ILE A 153 -1.40 -10.84 2.03
N ALA A 154 -1.49 -11.72 3.02
CA ALA A 154 -0.96 -11.50 4.35
C ALA A 154 0.19 -12.47 4.66
N THR A 155 1.08 -12.07 5.56
CA THR A 155 2.09 -12.95 6.14
C THR A 155 2.08 -12.78 7.65
N SER A 156 2.24 -13.86 8.41
CA SER A 156 2.46 -13.81 9.85
C SER A 156 3.92 -14.11 10.21
N ALA A 157 4.30 -13.66 11.41
CA ALA A 157 5.64 -13.86 11.93
C ALA A 157 5.86 -15.35 12.11
N SER A 158 7.05 -15.81 11.75
CA SER A 158 7.47 -17.15 12.13
C SER A 158 8.15 -17.09 13.50
N ALA A 159 7.95 -18.12 14.32
CA ALA A 159 8.64 -18.21 15.60
C ALA A 159 10.16 -18.20 15.37
N GLY A 160 10.80 -17.07 15.69
CA GLY A 160 12.25 -16.90 15.75
C GLY A 160 12.96 -16.40 14.50
N GLU A 161 12.34 -16.29 13.32
CA GLU A 161 13.06 -15.87 12.09
C GLU A 161 12.17 -15.10 11.09
N ALA A 162 12.61 -13.93 10.64
CA ALA A 162 11.84 -13.05 9.74
C ALA A 162 11.74 -13.58 8.28
N ASP A 163 12.54 -14.57 7.89
CA ASP A 163 12.69 -15.00 6.50
C ASP A 163 11.98 -16.33 6.15
N LYS A 164 11.32 -16.99 7.11
CA LYS A 164 10.70 -18.31 6.85
C LYS A 164 9.48 -18.21 5.94
N ASN A 165 8.57 -17.27 6.21
CA ASN A 165 7.45 -16.99 5.32
C ASN A 165 7.88 -15.97 4.28
N ARG A 166 7.68 -16.30 3.00
CA ARG A 166 8.07 -15.45 1.88
C ARG A 166 6.94 -15.31 0.88
N VAL A 167 6.66 -14.08 0.47
CA VAL A 167 5.91 -13.80 -0.74
C VAL A 167 6.86 -13.18 -1.77
N GLN A 168 6.90 -13.74 -2.97
CA GLN A 168 7.66 -13.16 -4.09
C GLN A 168 6.69 -12.75 -5.19
N ILE A 169 6.67 -11.46 -5.51
CA ILE A 169 5.94 -10.91 -6.65
C ILE A 169 6.92 -10.87 -7.81
N GLN A 170 6.76 -11.78 -8.77
CA GLN A 170 7.69 -11.97 -9.88
C GLN A 170 7.34 -11.12 -11.10
N GLN A 171 6.05 -10.85 -11.30
CA GLN A 171 5.55 -10.08 -12.43
C GLN A 171 4.78 -8.87 -11.94
N VAL A 172 4.96 -7.73 -12.61
CA VAL A 172 4.22 -6.49 -12.30
C VAL A 172 2.72 -6.68 -12.47
N SER A 173 2.30 -7.52 -13.43
CA SER A 173 0.90 -7.87 -13.69
C SER A 173 0.25 -8.67 -12.57
N ALA A 174 1.04 -9.25 -11.65
CA ALA A 174 0.50 -10.08 -10.57
C ALA A 174 -0.09 -9.27 -9.42
N VAL A 175 0.07 -7.94 -9.43
CA VAL A 175 -0.51 -7.02 -8.45
C VAL A 175 -1.14 -5.80 -9.13
N SER A 176 -2.11 -5.20 -8.47
CA SER A 176 -2.79 -3.98 -8.93
C SER A 176 -3.33 -3.20 -7.73
N ILE A 177 -4.04 -2.10 -7.98
CA ILE A 177 -4.78 -1.37 -6.93
C ILE A 177 -5.80 -2.24 -6.17
N ALA A 178 -6.24 -3.37 -6.72
CA ALA A 178 -7.09 -4.32 -5.99
C ALA A 178 -6.32 -5.21 -5.00
N THR A 179 -4.98 -5.21 -5.05
CA THR A 179 -4.12 -6.00 -4.18
C THR A 179 -3.82 -5.23 -2.90
N ARG A 180 -4.04 -5.87 -1.75
CA ARG A 180 -3.68 -5.37 -0.42
C ARG A 180 -2.60 -6.26 0.18
N LEU A 181 -1.55 -5.65 0.71
CA LEU A 181 -0.44 -6.36 1.34
C LEU A 181 -0.47 -6.13 2.84
N ARG A 182 -0.46 -7.21 3.62
CA ARG A 182 -0.34 -7.18 5.08
C ARG A 182 0.87 -7.97 5.54
N ILE A 183 1.91 -7.29 6.02
CA ILE A 183 3.17 -7.95 6.40
C ILE A 183 3.35 -7.87 7.91
N ASP A 184 3.09 -8.98 8.62
CA ASP A 184 3.29 -9.08 10.06
C ASP A 184 4.50 -9.97 10.34
N GLY A 185 5.72 -9.47 10.23
CA GLY A 185 6.92 -10.19 10.70
C GLY A 185 7.55 -11.21 9.74
N ALA A 186 7.18 -11.18 8.45
CA ALA A 186 7.77 -12.02 7.41
C ALA A 186 8.41 -11.20 6.28
N ARG A 187 8.86 -11.87 5.21
CA ARG A 187 9.42 -11.22 4.03
C ARG A 187 8.42 -11.18 2.87
N MET A 188 8.32 -10.03 2.24
CA MET A 188 7.77 -9.88 0.89
C MET A 188 8.83 -9.30 -0.04
N GLU A 189 8.83 -9.72 -1.30
CA GLU A 189 9.83 -9.29 -2.28
C GLU A 189 9.19 -8.95 -3.62
N LEU A 190 9.49 -7.77 -4.11
CA LEU A 190 9.28 -7.37 -5.49
C LEU A 190 10.50 -7.84 -6.30
N SER A 191 10.30 -8.68 -7.30
CA SER A 191 11.42 -9.29 -8.02
C SER A 191 12.16 -8.28 -8.88
N ALA A 192 13.46 -8.47 -8.98
CA ALA A 192 14.30 -7.73 -9.92
C ALA A 192 13.89 -8.06 -11.37
N GLY A 193 13.91 -7.04 -12.24
CA GLY A 193 13.65 -7.18 -13.67
C GLY A 193 14.21 -5.99 -14.44
N THR A 194 13.73 -5.78 -15.67
CA THR A 194 13.86 -4.50 -16.39
C THR A 194 12.94 -3.48 -15.71
N SER A 195 13.40 -2.26 -15.47
CA SER A 195 12.73 -1.24 -14.64
C SER A 195 11.23 -1.46 -14.41
N ASN A 196 10.91 -2.07 -13.26
CA ASN A 196 9.58 -2.57 -12.95
C ASN A 196 8.80 -1.55 -12.12
N THR A 197 7.50 -1.40 -12.39
CA THR A 197 6.60 -0.61 -11.55
C THR A 197 5.45 -1.49 -11.06
N TYR A 198 5.45 -1.79 -9.78
CA TYR A 198 4.40 -2.53 -9.09
C TYR A 198 3.38 -1.53 -8.52
N THR A 199 2.09 -1.81 -8.63
CA THR A 199 1.03 -0.99 -8.01
C THR A 199 0.19 -1.85 -7.09
N ILE A 200 -0.05 -1.37 -5.87
CA ILE A 200 -0.93 -1.98 -4.87
C ILE A 200 -1.92 -0.94 -4.33
N GLY A 201 -3.06 -1.40 -3.82
CA GLY A 201 -4.05 -0.50 -3.21
C GLY A 201 -3.82 -0.25 -1.73
N GLU A 202 -3.09 -1.11 -1.03
CA GLU A 202 -2.87 -0.95 0.41
C GLU A 202 -1.60 -1.66 0.86
N LEU A 203 -0.85 -0.99 1.75
CA LEU A 203 0.22 -1.59 2.53
C LEU A 203 -0.08 -1.38 4.01
N GLN A 204 -0.02 -2.48 4.78
CA GLN A 204 -0.11 -2.44 6.23
C GLN A 204 0.71 -3.56 6.87
N GLY A 205 0.91 -3.48 8.18
CA GLY A 205 1.43 -4.59 8.96
C GLY A 205 2.32 -4.17 10.13
N LEU A 206 2.53 -5.11 11.05
CA LEU A 206 3.20 -4.89 12.32
C LEU A 206 4.73 -5.11 12.27
N GLY A 207 5.28 -5.53 11.13
CA GLY A 207 6.73 -5.73 11.02
C GLY A 207 7.18 -6.43 9.74
N GLY A 208 8.31 -7.13 9.80
CA GLY A 208 8.87 -7.85 8.64
C GLY A 208 9.60 -6.92 7.67
N ALA A 209 9.83 -7.40 6.46
CA ALA A 209 10.55 -6.67 5.43
C ALA A 209 9.83 -6.74 4.06
N LEU A 210 9.70 -5.59 3.40
CA LEU A 210 9.33 -5.51 1.99
C LEU A 210 10.57 -5.13 1.17
N ARG A 211 11.08 -6.10 0.42
CA ARG A 211 12.33 -6.02 -0.34
C ARG A 211 12.07 -5.63 -1.79
N PHE A 212 12.85 -4.68 -2.28
CA PHE A 212 12.88 -4.23 -3.66
C PHE A 212 14.08 -4.91 -4.33
N GLY A 213 13.82 -5.94 -5.12
CA GLY A 213 14.81 -6.57 -5.99
C GLY A 213 15.16 -5.60 -7.12
N THR A 214 16.45 -5.31 -7.31
CA THR A 214 16.94 -4.41 -8.37
C THR A 214 18.14 -5.02 -9.08
N ASN A 215 18.31 -4.65 -10.36
CA ASN A 215 19.50 -4.96 -11.16
C ASN A 215 20.26 -3.67 -11.47
N ALA A 216 21.55 -3.77 -11.81
CA ALA A 216 22.35 -2.61 -12.19
C ALA A 216 21.67 -1.80 -13.30
N ALA A 217 21.64 -0.47 -13.14
CA ALA A 217 20.99 0.48 -14.04
C ALA A 217 19.47 0.29 -14.23
N GLN A 218 18.80 -0.49 -13.40
CA GLN A 218 17.34 -0.65 -13.40
C GLN A 218 16.73 -0.04 -12.15
N THR A 219 15.47 0.40 -12.27
CA THR A 219 14.69 0.93 -11.15
C THR A 219 13.51 0.04 -10.83
N THR A 220 13.36 -0.35 -9.57
CA THR A 220 12.13 -0.99 -9.08
C THR A 220 11.31 0.03 -8.30
N THR A 221 10.11 0.30 -8.79
CA THR A 221 9.17 1.24 -8.19
C THR A 221 7.98 0.49 -7.60
N LEU A 222 7.59 0.82 -6.37
CA LEU A 222 6.32 0.42 -5.77
C LEU A 222 5.42 1.64 -5.64
N ILE A 223 4.27 1.61 -6.28
CA ILE A 223 3.19 2.58 -6.10
C ILE A 223 2.19 2.01 -5.11
N ILE A 224 1.92 2.75 -4.04
CA ILE A 224 0.88 2.46 -3.06
C ILE A 224 -0.23 3.48 -3.28
N ASP A 225 -1.28 3.08 -3.99
CA ASP A 225 -2.42 3.92 -4.34
C ASP A 225 -3.60 3.65 -3.40
N GLN A 226 -3.46 4.15 -2.16
CA GLN A 226 -4.38 3.83 -1.07
C GLN A 226 -5.38 4.96 -0.80
N ALA A 227 -6.66 4.60 -0.74
CA ALA A 227 -7.74 5.50 -0.35
C ALA A 227 -7.96 5.56 1.17
N THR A 228 -7.47 4.56 1.91
CA THR A 228 -7.66 4.42 3.36
C THR A 228 -6.38 4.73 4.13
N ASN A 229 -6.53 4.95 5.44
CA ASN A 229 -5.40 5.17 6.34
C ASN A 229 -4.86 3.83 6.83
N THR A 230 -3.54 3.62 6.73
CA THR A 230 -2.86 2.41 7.18
C THR A 230 -1.51 2.71 7.83
N ALA A 231 -1.00 1.73 8.58
CA ALA A 231 0.33 1.78 9.16
C ALA A 231 1.13 0.54 8.80
N TYR A 232 2.42 0.74 8.51
CA TYR A 232 3.39 -0.33 8.29
C TYR A 232 4.63 -0.11 9.15
N ALA A 233 4.92 -1.08 10.01
CA ALA A 233 6.04 -1.04 10.94
C ALA A 233 7.27 -1.82 10.47
N GLY A 234 7.16 -2.58 9.38
CA GLY A 234 8.30 -3.30 8.81
C GLY A 234 9.26 -2.41 8.04
N GLY A 235 10.40 -2.99 7.66
CA GLY A 235 11.42 -2.30 6.89
C GLY A 235 11.16 -2.33 5.39
N LEU A 236 11.45 -1.22 4.71
CA LEU A 236 11.52 -1.18 3.25
C LEU A 236 12.99 -1.26 2.84
N GLU A 237 13.36 -2.34 2.14
CA GLU A 237 14.76 -2.67 1.92
C GLU A 237 15.06 -2.73 0.42
N LYS A 238 16.15 -2.08 -0.01
CA LYS A 238 16.72 -2.33 -1.32
C LYS A 238 17.60 -3.57 -1.31
N THR A 239 17.42 -4.41 -2.32
CA THR A 239 18.33 -5.52 -2.63
C THR A 239 18.87 -5.36 -4.05
N GLY A 240 20.18 -5.58 -4.24
CA GLY A 240 20.85 -5.37 -5.53
C GLY A 240 21.45 -3.97 -5.69
N SER A 241 21.96 -3.70 -6.90
CA SER A 241 22.75 -2.51 -7.22
C SER A 241 22.02 -1.45 -8.03
N GLY A 242 20.72 -1.65 -8.31
CA GLY A 242 19.89 -0.67 -9.01
C GLY A 242 19.30 0.38 -8.07
N SER A 243 18.21 0.99 -8.54
CA SER A 243 17.43 1.97 -7.77
C SER A 243 16.14 1.37 -7.24
N ALA A 244 15.76 1.69 -6.01
CA ALA A 244 14.49 1.34 -5.41
C ALA A 244 13.74 2.60 -4.99
N VAL A 245 12.49 2.73 -5.44
CA VAL A 245 11.65 3.91 -5.20
C VAL A 245 10.28 3.50 -4.68
N LEU A 246 9.80 4.15 -3.62
CA LEU A 246 8.41 4.07 -3.19
C LEU A 246 7.66 5.32 -3.63
N VAL A 247 6.45 5.15 -4.16
CA VAL A 247 5.53 6.24 -4.51
C VAL A 247 4.23 6.07 -3.72
N LYS A 248 3.91 7.05 -2.86
CA LYS A 248 2.63 7.14 -2.18
C LYS A 248 1.64 7.93 -3.05
N LYS A 249 0.50 7.32 -3.36
CA LYS A 249 -0.66 7.89 -4.07
C LYS A 249 -1.95 7.59 -3.30
N GLY A 250 -3.07 8.06 -3.83
CA GLY A 250 -4.38 7.98 -3.20
C GLY A 250 -4.52 8.93 -2.01
N GLU A 251 -5.76 9.25 -1.65
CA GLU A 251 -6.09 10.26 -0.65
C GLU A 251 -5.74 9.85 0.79
N GLY A 252 -5.57 8.55 1.03
CA GLY A 252 -5.32 8.00 2.36
C GLY A 252 -3.96 8.39 2.96
N THR A 253 -3.80 8.08 4.25
CA THR A 253 -2.54 8.26 4.99
C THR A 253 -1.78 6.94 5.11
N LEU A 254 -0.52 6.92 4.68
CA LEU A 254 0.40 5.83 4.99
C LEU A 254 1.32 6.26 6.14
N THR A 255 1.28 5.53 7.25
CA THR A 255 2.21 5.73 8.37
C THR A 255 3.31 4.68 8.34
N LEU A 256 4.57 5.12 8.26
CA LEU A 256 5.76 4.27 8.32
C LEU A 256 6.45 4.43 9.67
N THR A 257 6.43 3.40 10.51
CA THR A 257 7.10 3.40 11.82
C THR A 257 8.42 2.63 11.81
N GLY A 258 8.68 1.85 10.75
CA GLY A 258 9.92 1.09 10.56
C GLY A 258 11.07 1.88 9.93
N SER A 259 12.23 1.23 9.79
CA SER A 259 13.39 1.77 9.07
C SER A 259 13.33 1.39 7.59
N SER A 260 13.46 2.37 6.71
CA SER A 260 13.36 2.21 5.26
C SER A 260 14.62 2.73 4.56
N ALA A 261 15.32 1.83 3.89
CA ALA A 261 16.57 2.05 3.19
C ALA A 261 16.39 1.91 1.66
N LEU A 262 15.56 2.78 1.09
CA LEU A 262 15.36 2.94 -0.35
C LEU A 262 16.13 4.16 -0.87
N ASP A 263 16.29 4.28 -2.18
CA ASP A 263 16.96 5.46 -2.78
C ASP A 263 16.07 6.69 -2.78
N GLY A 264 14.75 6.49 -2.98
CA GLY A 264 13.80 7.59 -3.10
C GLY A 264 12.40 7.27 -2.62
N PHE A 265 11.74 8.30 -2.11
CA PHE A 265 10.34 8.30 -1.70
C PHE A 265 9.63 9.46 -2.39
N GLN A 266 8.52 9.18 -3.07
CA GLN A 266 7.73 10.19 -3.76
C GLN A 266 6.32 10.21 -3.17
N ILE A 267 5.85 11.38 -2.75
CA ILE A 267 4.50 11.56 -2.23
C ILE A 267 3.71 12.29 -3.31
N GLY A 268 3.03 11.53 -4.14
CA GLY A 268 2.26 12.05 -5.27
C GLY A 268 0.86 12.53 -4.89
N ALA A 269 0.26 11.95 -3.84
CA ALA A 269 -1.04 12.36 -3.30
C ALA A 269 -1.24 11.83 -1.87
N GLY A 270 -2.21 12.42 -1.16
CA GLY A 270 -2.55 12.05 0.21
C GLY A 270 -1.44 12.39 1.20
N LYS A 271 -1.32 11.58 2.26
CA LYS A 271 -0.38 11.83 3.36
C LYS A 271 0.60 10.68 3.56
N LEU A 272 1.88 11.02 3.77
CA LEU A 272 2.89 10.12 4.32
C LEU A 272 3.27 10.62 5.72
N ILE A 273 3.05 9.79 6.73
CA ILE A 273 3.55 10.01 8.09
C ILE A 273 4.77 9.12 8.29
N VAL A 274 5.88 9.71 8.73
CA VAL A 274 7.11 9.00 9.03
C VAL A 274 7.38 9.12 10.51
N ASP A 275 7.14 8.03 11.23
CA ASP A 275 7.47 7.88 12.65
C ASP A 275 8.68 6.94 12.86
N GLY A 276 9.22 6.40 11.77
CA GLY A 276 10.46 5.62 11.72
C GLY A 276 11.62 6.40 11.09
N THR A 277 12.31 5.80 10.12
CA THR A 277 13.45 6.44 9.43
C THR A 277 13.42 6.16 7.94
N LEU A 278 13.60 7.18 7.10
CA LEU A 278 13.80 7.04 5.65
C LEU A 278 15.19 7.59 5.28
N THR A 279 16.09 6.74 4.77
CA THR A 279 17.46 7.20 4.44
C THR A 279 17.59 7.84 3.06
N GLY A 280 16.67 7.54 2.14
CA GLY A 280 16.63 8.08 0.78
C GLY A 280 16.11 9.52 0.70
N THR A 281 16.18 10.11 -0.49
CA THR A 281 15.59 11.44 -0.74
C THR A 281 14.06 11.34 -0.79
N VAL A 282 13.38 12.37 -0.28
CA VAL A 282 11.92 12.46 -0.32
C VAL A 282 11.53 13.58 -1.29
N ALA A 283 10.51 13.37 -2.12
CA ALA A 283 9.92 14.39 -2.96
C ALA A 283 8.43 14.52 -2.65
N VAL A 284 7.95 15.73 -2.38
CA VAL A 284 6.55 16.02 -2.06
C VAL A 284 5.92 16.74 -3.23
N ALA A 285 4.90 16.15 -3.85
CA ALA A 285 4.17 16.75 -4.94
C ALA A 285 3.18 17.82 -4.46
N SER A 286 2.58 18.54 -5.42
CA SER A 286 1.53 19.52 -5.14
C SER A 286 0.34 18.87 -4.44
N GLY A 287 -0.13 19.49 -3.35
CA GLY A 287 -1.27 19.01 -2.55
C GLY A 287 -0.99 17.76 -1.72
N ALA A 288 0.20 17.18 -1.81
CA ALA A 288 0.60 16.04 -0.99
C ALA A 288 1.19 16.49 0.34
N THR A 289 1.02 15.66 1.38
CA THR A 289 1.45 15.99 2.74
C THR A 289 2.51 15.04 3.26
N LEU A 290 3.60 15.60 3.80
CA LEU A 290 4.61 14.88 4.60
C LEU A 290 4.51 15.31 6.07
N GLY A 291 4.63 14.37 7.00
CA GLY A 291 4.69 14.66 8.44
C GLY A 291 5.23 13.49 9.25
N GLY A 292 5.07 13.54 10.57
CA GLY A 292 5.48 12.50 11.52
C GLY A 292 6.55 12.98 12.51
N VAL A 293 7.07 12.06 13.32
CA VAL A 293 8.07 12.34 14.37
C VAL A 293 9.40 11.63 14.18
N GLY A 294 9.57 10.93 13.06
CA GLY A 294 10.75 10.16 12.69
C GLY A 294 11.85 11.00 12.05
N SER A 295 12.64 10.38 11.18
CA SER A 295 13.67 11.08 10.39
C SER A 295 13.61 10.74 8.90
N VAL A 296 13.97 11.71 8.06
CA VAL A 296 14.07 11.56 6.60
C VAL A 296 15.35 12.20 6.06
N GLY A 297 15.79 11.73 4.89
CA GLY A 297 16.82 12.36 4.10
C GLY A 297 16.43 13.76 3.59
N ALA A 298 17.10 14.23 2.53
CA ALA A 298 16.77 15.51 1.92
C ALA A 298 15.34 15.49 1.35
N VAL A 299 14.58 16.56 1.59
CA VAL A 299 13.17 16.69 1.16
C VAL A 299 13.09 17.74 0.05
N THR A 300 12.73 17.31 -1.16
CA THR A 300 12.41 18.18 -2.29
C THR A 300 10.95 18.62 -2.22
N LEU A 301 10.72 19.93 -2.15
CA LEU A 301 9.39 20.53 -2.10
C LEU A 301 8.99 21.05 -3.48
N ASN A 302 7.88 20.56 -4.03
CA ASN A 302 7.26 21.12 -5.23
C ASN A 302 6.15 22.10 -4.84
N ASP A 303 5.71 22.91 -5.80
CA ASP A 303 4.65 23.90 -5.61
C ASP A 303 3.40 23.26 -5.00
N GLY A 304 2.88 23.83 -3.92
CA GLY A 304 1.73 23.32 -3.17
C GLY A 304 2.03 22.13 -2.26
N ALA A 305 3.29 21.72 -2.09
CA ALA A 305 3.66 20.68 -1.10
C ALA A 305 3.29 21.14 0.32
N VAL A 306 2.77 20.22 1.14
CA VAL A 306 2.36 20.48 2.51
C VAL A 306 3.26 19.74 3.50
N LEU A 307 3.78 20.44 4.49
CA LEU A 307 4.50 19.88 5.63
C LEU A 307 3.65 20.02 6.89
N SER A 308 3.31 18.88 7.50
CA SER A 308 2.63 18.85 8.80
C SER A 308 3.66 19.01 9.90
N TYR A 309 3.49 20.06 10.70
CA TYR A 309 4.43 20.49 11.72
C TYR A 309 3.65 20.90 12.98
N SER A 310 4.31 20.86 14.13
CA SER A 310 3.79 21.33 15.41
C SER A 310 4.75 22.37 16.00
N LEU A 311 4.20 23.38 16.65
CA LEU A 311 4.94 24.48 17.27
C LEU A 311 4.72 24.50 18.78
N GLY A 312 5.71 25.02 19.50
CA GLY A 312 5.64 25.18 20.96
C GLY A 312 6.29 24.05 21.74
N VAL A 313 6.05 24.06 23.06
CA VAL A 313 6.65 23.10 23.99
C VAL A 313 6.10 21.70 23.74
N GLY A 314 6.98 20.71 23.65
CA GLY A 314 6.61 19.31 23.41
C GLY A 314 6.28 19.00 21.95
N ALA A 315 6.50 19.95 21.03
CA ALA A 315 6.40 19.70 19.60
C ALA A 315 7.39 18.61 19.18
N GLN A 316 6.87 17.51 18.66
CA GLN A 316 7.64 16.43 18.05
C GLN A 316 7.42 16.51 16.55
N ASN A 317 8.47 16.87 15.83
CA ASN A 317 8.40 17.07 14.38
C ASN A 317 9.37 16.16 13.66
N LEU A 318 9.08 15.95 12.39
CA LEU A 318 9.91 15.16 11.51
C LEU A 318 11.30 15.78 11.41
N ALA A 319 12.33 15.00 11.73
CA ALA A 319 13.72 15.40 11.51
C ALA A 319 14.05 15.30 10.01
N VAL A 320 14.21 16.45 9.36
CA VAL A 320 14.54 16.55 7.93
C VAL A 320 16.01 16.90 7.76
N ALA A 321 16.76 16.11 6.97
CA ALA A 321 18.19 16.38 6.74
C ALA A 321 18.46 17.71 6.00
N GLY A 322 17.49 18.17 5.21
CA GLY A 322 17.48 19.50 4.60
C GLY A 322 16.38 19.65 3.55
N PHE A 323 15.95 20.89 3.30
CA PHE A 323 15.00 21.19 2.24
C PHE A 323 15.71 21.50 0.93
N VAL A 324 15.20 20.95 -0.16
CA VAL A 324 15.65 21.21 -1.53
C VAL A 324 14.48 21.80 -2.30
N LYS A 325 14.75 22.86 -3.06
CA LYS A 325 13.73 23.47 -3.90
C LYS A 325 13.46 22.59 -5.12
N GLY A 326 12.21 22.17 -5.30
CA GLY A 326 11.74 21.49 -6.51
C GLY A 326 11.28 22.52 -7.54
N THR A 327 9.98 22.56 -7.83
CA THR A 327 9.39 23.59 -8.70
C THR A 327 9.17 24.91 -7.95
N ASP A 328 9.24 26.04 -8.66
CA ASP A 328 8.86 27.36 -8.13
C ASP A 328 7.39 27.37 -7.71
N GLY A 329 7.08 27.98 -6.56
CA GLY A 329 5.73 27.98 -6.02
C GLY A 329 5.63 28.36 -4.55
N THR A 330 4.51 27.98 -3.94
CA THR A 330 4.26 28.13 -2.50
C THR A 330 4.31 26.78 -1.79
N TYR A 331 5.12 26.67 -0.75
CA TYR A 331 5.24 25.51 0.13
C TYR A 331 4.49 25.82 1.43
N VAL A 332 3.62 24.90 1.86
CA VAL A 332 2.68 25.13 2.96
C VAL A 332 3.18 24.41 4.21
N PHE A 333 3.28 25.14 5.32
CA PHE A 333 3.39 24.54 6.66
C PHE A 333 2.01 24.52 7.30
N ASP A 334 1.53 23.32 7.60
CA ASP A 334 0.33 23.09 8.39
C ASP A 334 0.72 22.89 9.85
N PHE A 335 0.41 23.87 10.70
CA PHE A 335 0.79 23.86 12.11
C PHE A 335 -0.23 23.15 13.02
N GLY A 336 -1.30 22.57 12.48
CA GLY A 336 -2.21 21.71 13.24
C GLY A 336 -2.90 22.36 14.45
N GLY A 337 -3.07 23.67 14.44
CA GLY A 337 -3.65 24.48 15.53
C GLY A 337 -2.66 24.83 16.64
N THR A 338 -1.36 24.75 16.39
CA THR A 338 -0.31 24.98 17.40
C THR A 338 0.42 26.32 17.22
N GLY A 339 1.25 26.67 18.20
CA GLY A 339 2.01 27.93 18.25
C GLY A 339 1.59 28.81 19.42
N ALA A 340 2.55 29.57 19.96
CA ALA A 340 2.33 30.59 20.97
C ALA A 340 2.73 31.96 20.37
N ALA A 341 2.06 33.03 20.77
CA ALA A 341 2.37 34.37 20.30
C ALA A 341 3.73 34.87 20.83
N GLY A 342 4.49 35.59 20.00
CA GLY A 342 5.76 36.23 20.38
C GLY A 342 6.97 35.30 20.33
N GLU A 343 6.82 34.10 19.79
CA GLU A 343 7.87 33.08 19.74
C GLU A 343 8.56 33.05 18.37
N THR A 344 9.78 32.51 18.34
CA THR A 344 10.49 32.20 17.10
C THR A 344 10.81 30.72 17.05
N TYR A 345 10.33 30.04 16.02
CA TYR A 345 10.52 28.61 15.81
C TYR A 345 11.50 28.37 14.66
N THR A 346 12.53 27.57 14.90
CA THR A 346 13.37 27.04 13.82
C THR A 346 12.69 25.81 13.22
N LEU A 347 12.25 25.92 11.96
CA LEU A 347 11.57 24.85 11.23
C LEU A 347 12.54 23.91 10.52
N SER A 348 13.68 24.46 10.07
CA SER A 348 14.79 23.69 9.55
C SER A 348 16.09 24.46 9.74
N SER A 349 17.16 23.75 10.07
CA SER A 349 18.52 24.28 10.12
C SER A 349 19.24 24.23 8.77
N VAL A 350 18.68 23.53 7.78
CA VAL A 350 19.27 23.34 6.46
C VAL A 350 18.23 23.53 5.38
N VAL A 351 18.35 24.65 4.67
CA VAL A 351 17.59 24.99 3.48
C VAL A 351 18.58 25.14 2.33
N GLY A 352 18.35 24.44 1.23
CA GLY A 352 19.14 24.54 0.01
C GLY A 352 19.01 25.92 -0.64
N GLY A 353 19.81 26.17 -1.68
CA GLY A 353 19.71 27.41 -2.45
C GLY A 353 18.37 27.55 -3.19
N GLY A 354 18.02 28.79 -3.53
CA GLY A 354 16.90 29.11 -4.43
C GLY A 354 15.55 29.34 -3.76
N PHE A 355 15.42 29.13 -2.45
CA PHE A 355 14.24 29.54 -1.69
C PHE A 355 14.21 31.05 -1.43
N ASP A 356 13.03 31.63 -1.53
CA ASP A 356 12.70 32.97 -1.03
C ASP A 356 11.66 32.84 0.09
N VAL A 357 11.62 33.80 1.02
CA VAL A 357 10.64 33.82 2.12
C VAL A 357 9.20 33.81 1.58
N SER A 358 8.95 34.46 0.45
CA SER A 358 7.65 34.49 -0.24
C SER A 358 7.21 33.12 -0.78
N ASN A 359 8.11 32.14 -0.86
CA ASN A 359 7.75 30.77 -1.21
C ASN A 359 7.09 30.01 -0.06
N PHE A 360 7.02 30.55 1.16
CA PHE A 360 6.46 29.84 2.30
C PHE A 360 5.14 30.45 2.79
N SER A 361 4.18 29.58 3.11
CA SER A 361 2.92 29.97 3.73
C SER A 361 2.60 29.08 4.92
N ALA A 362 1.79 29.58 5.84
CA ALA A 362 1.36 28.87 7.03
C ALA A 362 -0.16 28.76 7.06
N ILE A 363 -0.67 27.62 7.50
CA ILE A 363 -2.08 27.40 7.80
C ILE A 363 -2.21 26.75 9.19
N ASN A 364 -3.43 26.81 9.74
CA ASN A 364 -3.79 26.16 11.00
C ASN A 364 -2.82 26.53 12.15
N LEU A 365 -2.58 27.82 12.37
CA LEU A 365 -1.96 28.27 13.61
C LEU A 365 -2.97 28.19 14.76
N ALA A 366 -2.47 28.23 16.00
CA ALA A 366 -3.30 28.43 17.18
C ALA A 366 -4.16 29.70 17.05
N GLU A 367 -5.34 29.68 17.67
CA GLU A 367 -6.27 30.81 17.65
C GLU A 367 -5.62 32.09 18.21
N GLY A 368 -5.87 33.23 17.55
CA GLY A 368 -5.28 34.52 17.94
C GLY A 368 -3.79 34.66 17.62
N VAL A 369 -3.19 33.71 16.90
CA VAL A 369 -1.79 33.77 16.47
C VAL A 369 -1.68 33.97 14.96
N THR A 370 -0.80 34.86 14.55
CA THR A 370 -0.31 34.97 13.17
C THR A 370 1.21 34.83 13.15
N GLY A 371 1.82 34.73 11.99
CA GLY A 371 3.28 34.72 11.91
C GLY A 371 3.83 34.94 10.51
N VAL A 372 5.15 35.11 10.46
CA VAL A 372 5.91 35.37 9.24
C VAL A 372 7.12 34.45 9.16
N PHE A 373 7.43 34.00 7.95
CA PHE A 373 8.66 33.27 7.69
C PHE A 373 9.85 34.21 7.61
N SER A 374 11.02 33.69 7.95
CA SER A 374 12.30 34.36 7.70
C SER A 374 13.37 33.33 7.36
N LEU A 375 14.33 33.74 6.52
CA LEU A 375 15.52 32.96 6.21
C LEU A 375 16.74 33.68 6.80
N SER A 376 17.48 32.98 7.66
CA SER A 376 18.72 33.49 8.25
C SER A 376 19.85 32.53 7.91
N GLY A 377 20.62 32.85 6.86
CA GLY A 377 21.56 31.91 6.26
C GLY A 377 20.82 30.69 5.71
N SER A 378 21.12 29.51 6.25
CA SER A 378 20.48 28.24 5.86
C SER A 378 19.32 27.83 6.77
N GLU A 379 18.96 28.66 7.76
CA GLU A 379 17.87 28.36 8.68
C GLU A 379 16.54 28.95 8.19
N LEU A 380 15.50 28.11 8.12
CA LEU A 380 14.12 28.55 7.98
C LEU A 380 13.51 28.74 9.38
N LYS A 381 13.04 29.95 9.65
CA LYS A 381 12.38 30.31 10.90
C LYS A 381 10.97 30.80 10.66
N PHE A 382 10.13 30.64 11.67
CA PHE A 382 8.77 31.17 11.72
C PHE A 382 8.58 31.97 13.01
N VAL A 383 8.25 33.25 12.87
CA VAL A 383 8.08 34.18 14.00
C VAL A 383 6.60 34.45 14.17
N THR A 384 6.06 34.18 15.36
CA THR A 384 4.65 34.36 15.67
C THR A 384 4.39 35.67 16.40
N THR A 385 3.21 36.25 16.19
CA THR A 385 2.73 37.46 16.88
C THR A 385 1.27 37.27 17.27
N ALA A 386 0.87 37.86 18.40
CA ALA A 386 -0.53 37.89 18.79
C ALA A 386 -1.33 38.76 17.82
N ILE A 387 -2.48 38.28 17.38
CA ILE A 387 -3.50 39.09 16.73
C ILE A 387 -4.18 39.87 17.86
N PRO A 388 -4.13 41.23 17.87
CA PRO A 388 -4.75 41.98 18.94
C PRO A 388 -6.25 41.69 18.98
N GLU A 389 -6.75 41.28 20.13
CA GLU A 389 -8.17 40.97 20.29
C GLU A 389 -9.03 42.20 19.95
N PRO A 390 -10.21 42.03 19.34
CA PRO A 390 -11.15 43.13 19.09
C PRO A 390 -11.48 43.95 20.35
N SER A 391 -11.45 43.33 21.53
CA SER A 391 -11.60 43.97 22.83
C SER A 391 -10.53 45.04 23.09
N THR A 392 -9.30 44.84 22.62
CA THR A 392 -8.19 45.79 22.74
C THR A 392 -8.48 47.02 21.88
N TYR A 393 -8.96 46.82 20.65
CA TYR A 393 -9.39 47.92 19.79
C TYR A 393 -10.64 48.62 20.32
N ALA A 394 -11.58 47.88 20.89
CA ALA A 394 -12.79 48.44 21.50
C ALA A 394 -12.47 49.26 22.77
N LEU A 395 -11.51 48.83 23.59
CA LEU A 395 -11.04 49.57 24.76
C LEU A 395 -10.27 50.82 24.34
N LEU A 396 -9.42 50.75 23.31
CA LEU A 396 -8.72 51.92 22.77
C LEU A 396 -9.72 52.92 22.16
N ALA A 397 -10.65 52.45 21.32
CA ALA A 397 -11.68 53.29 20.73
C ALA A 397 -12.61 53.89 21.80
N GLY A 398 -13.07 53.06 22.75
CA GLY A 398 -13.90 53.49 23.88
C GLY A 398 -13.17 54.47 24.80
N GLY A 399 -11.89 54.25 25.06
CA GLY A 399 -11.03 55.14 25.85
C GLY A 399 -10.85 56.51 25.18
N VAL A 400 -10.60 56.54 23.86
CA VAL A 400 -10.50 57.78 23.09
C VAL A 400 -11.83 58.54 23.08
N LEU A 401 -12.96 57.84 22.89
CA LEU A 401 -14.28 58.46 22.93
C LEU A 401 -14.61 59.04 24.31
N LEU A 402 -14.29 58.31 25.38
CA LEU A 402 -14.51 58.78 26.76
C LEU A 402 -13.62 59.98 27.09
N ALA A 403 -12.33 59.94 26.73
CA ALA A 403 -11.41 61.05 26.92
C ALA A 403 -11.86 62.30 26.15
N GLY A 404 -12.29 62.13 24.89
CA GLY A 404 -12.87 63.20 24.09
C GLY A 404 -14.11 63.82 24.74
N ALA A 405 -15.04 62.99 25.24
CA ALA A 405 -16.23 63.45 25.94
C ALA A 405 -15.91 64.23 27.23
N LEU A 406 -14.90 63.79 27.99
CA LEU A 406 -14.43 64.47 29.20
C LEU A 406 -13.80 65.84 28.88
N VAL A 407 -12.99 65.93 27.82
CA VAL A 407 -12.38 67.20 27.38
C VAL A 407 -13.45 68.19 26.91
N MET A 408 -14.45 67.75 26.13
CA MET A 408 -15.56 68.62 25.73
C MET A 408 -16.34 69.13 26.95
N ARG A 409 -16.60 68.27 27.94
CA ARG A 409 -17.30 68.66 29.17
C ARG A 409 -16.53 69.70 29.99
N MET A 410 -15.19 69.61 30.03
CA MET A 410 -14.35 70.59 30.73
C MET A 410 -14.30 71.95 30.03
N ARG A 411 -14.47 72.00 28.70
CA ARG A 411 -14.49 73.27 27.94
C ARG A 411 -15.82 74.01 27.99
N CYS A 412 -16.92 73.31 28.31
CA CYS A 412 -18.26 73.91 28.43
C CYS A 412 -18.59 74.39 29.86
N ARG A 413 -17.66 74.26 30.81
CA ARG A 413 -17.72 74.89 32.13
C ARG A 413 -16.76 76.06 32.14
#